data_AF-A0A954LQ74-F1
#
_entry.id   AF-A0A954LQ74-F1
#
_cell.length_a   1.000
_cell.length_b   1.000
_cell.length_c   1.000
_cell.angle_alpha   90.00
_cell.angle_beta   90.00
_cell.angle_gamma   90.00
#
_symmetry.space_group_name_H-M   'P 1'
#
loop_
_entity.id
_entity.type
_entity.pdbx_description
1 polymer ?
#
loop_
_entity_poly.entity_id
_entity_poly.type
_entity_poly.pdbx_seq_one_letter_code
_entity_poly.pdbx_strand_id
1 'polypeptide(L)'
;MSFNIRLVLLVFLGWASGPGIVQVLAQAPPADAEKSLQEGSAKLQDKLTAETERRKALSEKTGRRIDEQALADAAVFPKAVEWILRHKEFYKPNYVQQTQQALKFGTERVEQLAKDQTPWQNRVGSTVLGYVSKVDGSVQPYALTLPEGVDPKSGQRWPLYVKLHGRAGTMNEVNFITRYEAKDLPKGQSWIQLDVFGRTNNAYRYAGETDVFEAIADVRRRYRIDDRRITLWGFSMGGAGAWHL
;
A
#
# COMPACT_ATOMS: atom_id res chain seq x y z
N MET A 1 42.14 -11.20 -24.88
CA MET A 1 42.12 -9.93 -24.13
C MET A 1 41.18 -10.10 -22.97
N SER A 2 41.71 -10.32 -21.76
CA SER A 2 40.91 -10.53 -20.55
C SER A 2 40.77 -9.19 -19.82
N PHE A 3 39.55 -8.67 -19.74
CA PHE A 3 39.25 -7.47 -18.97
C PHE A 3 39.09 -7.83 -17.49
N ASN A 4 40.09 -7.46 -16.67
CA ASN A 4 39.97 -7.49 -15.22
C ASN A 4 39.09 -6.31 -14.78
N ILE A 5 37.84 -6.56 -14.43
CA ILE A 5 36.99 -5.58 -13.73
C ILE A 5 37.35 -5.64 -12.25
N ARG A 6 38.01 -4.59 -11.73
CA ARG A 6 38.17 -4.38 -10.29
C ARG A 6 36.90 -3.72 -9.75
N LEU A 7 36.09 -4.50 -9.04
CA LEU A 7 34.98 -3.97 -8.24
C LEU A 7 35.57 -3.35 -6.96
N VAL A 8 35.61 -2.02 -6.87
CA VAL A 8 35.94 -1.32 -5.62
C VAL A 8 34.64 -1.16 -4.82
N LEU A 9 34.43 -2.06 -3.87
CA LEU A 9 33.39 -1.90 -2.84
C LEU A 9 33.95 -0.98 -1.76
N LEU A 10 33.44 0.25 -1.64
CA LEU A 10 33.70 1.08 -0.47
C LEU A 10 32.91 0.51 0.71
N VAL A 11 33.51 -0.42 1.44
CA VAL A 11 33.02 -0.84 2.76
C VAL A 11 33.48 0.20 3.77
N PHE A 12 32.55 1.03 4.23
CA PHE A 12 32.76 1.77 5.47
C PHE A 12 32.80 0.76 6.63
N LEU A 13 34.00 0.34 7.04
CA LEU A 13 34.24 -0.33 8.31
C LEU A 13 34.15 0.71 9.43
N GLY A 14 32.93 1.18 9.69
CA GLY A 14 32.61 1.81 10.97
C GLY A 14 32.66 0.73 12.05
N TRP A 15 33.39 0.98 13.12
CA TRP A 15 33.35 0.16 14.33
C TRP A 15 31.91 0.14 14.85
N ALA A 16 31.16 -0.91 14.52
CA ALA A 16 29.82 -1.12 15.00
C ALA A 16 29.91 -1.66 16.43
N SER A 17 29.98 -0.78 17.42
CA SER A 17 29.28 -1.04 18.68
C SER A 17 27.78 -1.02 18.36
N GLY A 18 27.30 -2.10 17.75
CA GLY A 18 25.90 -2.22 17.35
C GLY A 18 25.02 -2.19 18.59
N PRO A 19 24.00 -1.33 18.67
CA PRO A 19 22.94 -1.56 19.64
C PRO A 19 22.40 -2.96 19.34
N GLY A 20 22.39 -3.85 20.34
CA GLY A 20 21.88 -5.21 20.17
C GLY A 20 20.55 -5.16 19.42
N ILE A 21 20.41 -5.95 18.37
CA ILE A 21 19.16 -6.05 17.62
C ILE A 21 18.16 -6.66 18.59
N VAL A 22 17.41 -5.82 19.31
CA VAL A 22 16.24 -6.26 20.06
C VAL A 22 15.24 -6.73 19.02
N GLN A 23 15.16 -8.05 18.85
CA GLN A 23 14.19 -8.65 17.96
C GLN A 23 12.81 -8.46 18.57
N VAL A 24 12.07 -7.46 18.07
CA VAL A 24 10.69 -7.22 18.48
C VAL A 24 9.85 -8.36 17.90
N LEU A 25 9.47 -9.30 18.76
CA LEU A 25 8.61 -10.42 18.38
C LEU A 25 7.17 -9.93 18.25
N ALA A 26 6.48 -10.47 17.25
CA ALA A 26 5.05 -10.33 17.09
C ALA A 26 4.32 -10.93 18.31
N GLN A 27 3.27 -10.25 18.79
CA GLN A 27 2.47 -10.69 19.94
C GLN A 27 0.99 -10.54 19.65
N ALA A 28 0.16 -11.30 20.38
CA ALA A 28 -1.27 -11.03 20.40
C ALA A 28 -1.54 -9.66 21.07
N PRO A 29 -2.61 -8.94 20.67
CA PRO A 29 -3.03 -7.77 21.41
C PRO A 29 -3.64 -8.18 22.77
N PRO A 30 -3.85 -7.24 23.71
CA PRO A 30 -4.64 -7.50 24.92
C PRO A 30 -6.00 -8.14 24.58
N ALA A 31 -6.49 -9.08 25.40
CA ALA A 31 -7.67 -9.89 25.07
C ALA A 31 -8.96 -9.08 24.85
N ASP A 32 -9.14 -8.00 25.61
CA ASP A 32 -10.24 -7.05 25.44
C ASP A 32 -10.15 -6.30 24.10
N ALA A 33 -8.94 -5.85 23.75
CA ALA A 33 -8.67 -5.25 22.44
C ALA A 33 -8.83 -6.25 21.29
N GLU A 34 -8.35 -7.49 21.46
CA GLU A 34 -8.48 -8.56 20.46
C GLU A 34 -9.93 -8.80 20.09
N LYS A 35 -10.79 -8.99 21.11
CA LYS A 35 -12.22 -9.21 20.91
C LYS A 35 -12.88 -8.05 20.17
N SER A 36 -12.62 -6.80 20.60
CA SER A 36 -13.18 -5.62 19.95
C SER A 36 -12.73 -5.48 18.49
N LEU A 37 -11.45 -5.75 18.21
CA LEU A 37 -10.90 -5.72 16.86
C LEU A 37 -11.48 -6.83 15.97
N GLN A 38 -11.68 -8.03 16.50
CA GLN A 38 -12.32 -9.15 15.78
C GLN A 38 -13.77 -8.82 15.42
N GLU A 39 -14.55 -8.26 16.35
CA GLU A 39 -15.93 -7.82 16.07
C GLU A 39 -15.97 -6.71 15.02
N GLY A 40 -15.05 -5.75 15.09
CA GLY A 40 -14.90 -4.70 14.07
C GLY A 40 -14.51 -5.26 12.70
N SER A 41 -13.58 -6.22 12.68
CA SER A 41 -13.12 -6.89 11.46
C SER A 41 -14.26 -7.64 10.78
N ALA A 42 -15.05 -8.41 11.53
CA ALA A 42 -16.22 -9.13 11.02
C ALA A 42 -17.24 -8.16 10.41
N LYS A 43 -17.61 -7.11 11.15
CA LYS A 43 -18.56 -6.09 10.66
C LYS A 43 -18.08 -5.40 9.38
N LEU A 44 -16.80 -5.07 9.28
CA LEU A 44 -16.23 -4.44 8.09
C LEU A 44 -16.22 -5.42 6.90
N GLN A 45 -15.85 -6.68 7.14
CA GLN A 45 -15.88 -7.74 6.12
C GLN A 45 -17.30 -7.98 5.59
N ASP A 46 -18.30 -8.00 6.46
CA ASP A 46 -19.71 -8.16 6.10
C ASP A 46 -20.19 -6.98 5.25
N LYS A 47 -19.85 -5.75 5.64
CA LYS A 47 -20.17 -4.54 4.86
C LYS A 47 -19.57 -4.59 3.46
N LEU A 48 -18.28 -4.94 3.34
CA LEU A 48 -17.61 -5.04 2.03
C LEU A 48 -18.20 -6.15 1.17
N THR A 49 -18.54 -7.29 1.76
CA THR A 49 -19.17 -8.42 1.06
C THR A 49 -20.54 -8.01 0.52
N ALA A 50 -21.39 -7.40 1.35
CA ALA A 50 -22.69 -6.91 0.95
C ALA A 50 -22.61 -5.88 -0.20
N GLU A 51 -21.66 -4.95 -0.13
CA GLU A 51 -21.46 -3.95 -1.19
C GLU A 51 -20.94 -4.59 -2.50
N THR A 52 -20.06 -5.58 -2.39
CA THR A 52 -19.56 -6.33 -3.55
C THR A 52 -20.70 -7.07 -4.25
N GLU A 53 -21.55 -7.78 -3.49
CA GLU A 53 -22.71 -8.50 -4.05
C GLU A 53 -23.75 -7.55 -4.63
N ARG A 54 -24.03 -6.41 -3.98
CA ARG A 54 -24.89 -5.36 -4.54
C ARG A 54 -24.39 -4.87 -5.89
N ARG A 55 -23.09 -4.62 -6.03
CA ARG A 55 -22.48 -4.16 -7.29
C ARG A 55 -22.53 -5.23 -8.38
N LYS A 56 -22.31 -6.50 -8.05
CA LYS A 56 -22.48 -7.62 -8.99
C LYS A 56 -23.92 -7.71 -9.50
N ALA A 57 -24.91 -7.70 -8.61
CA ALA A 57 -26.32 -7.72 -8.98
C ALA A 57 -26.72 -6.52 -9.84
N LEU A 58 -26.17 -5.32 -9.55
CA LEU A 58 -26.39 -4.13 -10.38
C LEU A 58 -25.75 -4.27 -11.76
N SER A 59 -24.54 -4.82 -11.84
CA SER A 59 -23.84 -5.10 -13.11
C SER A 59 -24.63 -6.08 -13.96
N GLU A 60 -25.13 -7.17 -13.39
CA GLU A 60 -25.97 -8.16 -14.10
C GLU A 60 -27.27 -7.53 -14.63
N LYS A 61 -27.92 -6.69 -13.83
CA LYS A 61 -29.17 -6.02 -14.20
C LYS A 61 -28.99 -4.94 -15.28
N THR A 62 -27.86 -4.23 -15.28
CA THR A 62 -27.66 -3.02 -16.10
C THR A 62 -26.62 -3.16 -17.21
N GLY A 63 -25.84 -4.23 -17.22
CA GLY A 63 -24.68 -4.41 -18.09
C GLY A 63 -23.51 -3.46 -17.78
N ARG A 64 -23.59 -2.64 -16.72
CA ARG A 64 -22.52 -1.71 -16.34
C ARG A 64 -21.37 -2.47 -15.70
N ARG A 65 -20.16 -2.23 -16.17
CA ARG A 65 -18.94 -2.81 -15.59
C ARG A 65 -18.76 -2.37 -14.13
N ILE A 66 -18.36 -3.31 -13.28
CA ILE A 66 -17.99 -3.06 -11.90
C ILE A 66 -16.67 -2.26 -11.86
N ASP A 67 -16.63 -1.22 -11.01
CA ASP A 67 -15.39 -0.53 -10.69
C ASP A 67 -14.55 -1.40 -9.73
N GLU A 68 -13.75 -2.28 -10.32
CA GLU A 68 -12.84 -3.19 -9.61
C GLU A 68 -11.77 -2.43 -8.82
N GLN A 69 -11.37 -1.24 -9.27
CA GLN A 69 -10.36 -0.42 -8.60
C GLN A 69 -10.90 0.16 -7.31
N ALA A 70 -12.13 0.71 -7.34
CA ALA A 70 -12.78 1.22 -6.15
C ALA A 70 -13.06 0.12 -5.11
N LEU A 71 -13.41 -1.10 -5.56
CA LEU A 71 -13.54 -2.26 -4.67
C LEU A 71 -12.19 -2.66 -4.04
N ALA A 72 -11.12 -2.71 -4.83
CA ALA A 72 -9.78 -3.01 -4.32
C ALA A 72 -9.31 -1.95 -3.30
N ASP A 73 -9.58 -0.67 -3.56
CA ASP A 73 -9.27 0.44 -2.65
C ASP A 73 -9.97 0.31 -1.30
N ALA A 74 -11.18 -0.25 -1.25
CA ALA A 74 -11.87 -0.55 0.00
C ALA A 74 -11.36 -1.84 0.66
N ALA A 75 -11.02 -2.85 -0.14
CA ALA A 75 -10.63 -4.17 0.33
C ALA A 75 -9.25 -4.23 1.03
N VAL A 76 -8.37 -3.25 0.81
CA VAL A 76 -7.08 -3.18 1.53
C VAL A 76 -7.25 -3.12 3.05
N PHE A 77 -8.29 -2.44 3.54
CA PHE A 77 -8.53 -2.22 4.97
C PHE A 77 -8.99 -3.48 5.72
N PRO A 78 -10.08 -4.18 5.33
CA PRO A 78 -10.48 -5.42 5.99
C PRO A 78 -9.39 -6.48 5.88
N LYS A 79 -8.68 -6.58 4.74
CA LYS A 79 -7.54 -7.51 4.61
C LYS A 79 -6.45 -7.21 5.65
N ALA A 80 -6.06 -5.94 5.77
CA ALA A 80 -5.02 -5.54 6.73
C ALA A 80 -5.42 -5.88 8.18
N VAL A 81 -6.67 -5.61 8.56
CA VAL A 81 -7.18 -5.89 9.91
C VAL A 81 -7.29 -7.39 10.16
N GLU A 82 -7.78 -8.15 9.18
CA GLU A 82 -7.88 -9.60 9.28
C GLU A 82 -6.50 -10.25 9.40
N TRP A 83 -5.51 -9.80 8.62
CA TRP A 83 -4.17 -10.39 8.60
C TRP A 83 -3.40 -10.10 9.89
N ILE A 84 -3.44 -8.88 10.41
CA ILE A 84 -2.77 -8.58 11.69
C ILE A 84 -3.35 -9.40 12.85
N LEU A 85 -4.67 -9.64 12.86
CA LEU A 85 -5.34 -10.45 13.86
C LEU A 85 -4.99 -11.94 13.70
N ARG A 86 -5.10 -12.47 12.48
CA ARG A 86 -4.78 -13.86 12.15
C ARG A 86 -3.35 -14.23 12.52
N HIS A 87 -2.41 -13.37 12.17
CA HIS A 87 -0.98 -13.63 12.35
C HIS A 87 -0.40 -13.09 13.65
N LYS A 88 -1.24 -12.42 14.48
CA LYS A 88 -0.83 -11.82 15.76
C LYS A 88 0.38 -10.90 15.62
N GLU A 89 0.36 -10.06 14.59
CA GLU A 89 1.48 -9.18 14.22
C GLU A 89 1.45 -7.82 14.94
N PHE A 90 1.18 -7.83 16.25
CA PHE A 90 1.24 -6.63 17.07
C PHE A 90 2.65 -6.50 17.65
N TYR A 91 3.49 -5.75 16.96
CA TYR A 91 4.89 -5.54 17.36
C TYR A 91 5.05 -4.49 18.47
N LYS A 92 4.08 -3.58 18.62
CA LYS A 92 4.11 -2.48 19.61
C LYS A 92 2.71 -2.21 20.16
N PRO A 93 2.57 -1.68 21.39
CA PRO A 93 1.25 -1.39 21.96
C PRO A 93 0.36 -0.50 21.08
N ASN A 94 0.94 0.44 20.35
CA ASN A 94 0.19 1.33 19.46
C ASN A 94 -0.39 0.64 18.21
N TYR A 95 -0.06 -0.63 17.93
CA TYR A 95 -0.66 -1.36 16.81
C TYR A 95 -2.17 -1.57 17.04
N VAL A 96 -2.63 -1.67 18.28
CA VAL A 96 -4.07 -1.70 18.60
C VAL A 96 -4.77 -0.44 18.05
N GLN A 97 -4.22 0.74 18.34
CA GLN A 97 -4.75 2.00 17.84
C GLN A 97 -4.65 2.12 16.32
N GLN A 98 -3.55 1.63 15.73
CA GLN A 98 -3.38 1.60 14.27
C GLN A 98 -4.45 0.72 13.61
N THR A 99 -4.75 -0.45 14.18
CA THR A 99 -5.80 -1.35 13.67
C THR A 99 -7.18 -0.73 13.82
N GLN A 100 -7.47 -0.06 14.94
CA GLN A 100 -8.72 0.71 15.11
C GLN A 100 -8.86 1.80 14.05
N GLN A 101 -7.76 2.50 13.73
CA GLN A 101 -7.76 3.53 12.69
C GLN A 101 -7.97 2.92 11.29
N ALA A 102 -7.37 1.75 10.99
CA ALA A 102 -7.61 1.03 9.75
C ALA A 102 -9.07 0.57 9.62
N LEU A 103 -9.70 0.09 10.71
CA LEU A 103 -11.12 -0.24 10.77
C LEU A 103 -12.02 0.97 10.47
N LYS A 104 -11.69 2.13 11.05
CA LYS A 104 -12.41 3.38 10.82
C LYS A 104 -12.33 3.77 9.34
N PHE A 105 -11.12 3.87 8.78
CA PHE A 105 -10.95 4.22 7.37
C PHE A 105 -11.63 3.22 6.43
N GLY A 106 -11.51 1.92 6.69
CA GLY A 106 -12.18 0.89 5.89
C GLY A 106 -13.70 1.01 5.93
N THR A 107 -14.26 1.28 7.10
CA THR A 107 -15.72 1.45 7.27
C THR A 107 -16.21 2.69 6.50
N GLU A 108 -15.53 3.83 6.66
CA GLU A 108 -15.82 5.05 5.92
C GLU A 108 -15.74 4.82 4.41
N ARG A 109 -14.73 4.07 3.96
CA ARG A 109 -14.49 3.74 2.54
C ARG A 109 -15.64 2.93 1.95
N VAL A 110 -16.06 1.87 2.64
CA VAL A 110 -17.19 1.02 2.20
C VAL A 110 -18.52 1.79 2.25
N GLU A 111 -18.73 2.65 3.25
CA GLU A 111 -19.94 3.47 3.35
C GLU A 111 -20.04 4.52 2.24
N GLN A 112 -18.91 5.07 1.80
CA GLN A 112 -18.84 5.94 0.63
C GLN A 112 -19.10 5.16 -0.66
N LEU A 113 -18.53 3.96 -0.82
CA LEU A 113 -18.87 3.08 -1.95
C LEU A 113 -20.36 2.77 -2.01
N ALA A 114 -21.00 2.48 -0.88
CA ALA A 114 -22.43 2.23 -0.84
C ALA A 114 -23.29 3.43 -1.30
N LYS A 115 -22.71 4.63 -1.32
CA LYS A 115 -23.31 5.87 -1.85
C LYS A 115 -22.85 6.20 -3.28
N ASP A 116 -22.13 5.29 -3.93
CA ASP A 116 -21.49 5.48 -5.24
C ASP A 116 -20.52 6.68 -5.27
N GLN A 117 -19.84 6.91 -4.15
CA GLN A 117 -18.87 7.98 -3.98
C GLN A 117 -17.47 7.43 -3.75
N THR A 118 -16.48 8.09 -4.36
CA THR A 118 -15.06 7.76 -4.22
C THR A 118 -14.24 9.01 -3.87
N PRO A 119 -14.54 9.74 -2.78
CA PRO A 119 -13.92 11.04 -2.49
C PRO A 119 -12.41 10.98 -2.22
N TRP A 120 -11.87 9.78 -1.98
CA TRP A 120 -10.43 9.55 -1.88
C TRP A 120 -9.73 9.56 -3.24
N GLN A 121 -10.44 9.30 -4.34
CA GLN A 121 -9.89 9.41 -5.69
C GLN A 121 -9.56 10.88 -5.97
N ASN A 122 -8.37 11.15 -6.47
CA ASN A 122 -7.86 12.49 -6.75
C ASN A 122 -7.70 13.41 -5.53
N ARG A 123 -7.76 12.88 -4.30
CA ARG A 123 -7.42 13.66 -3.10
C ARG A 123 -5.96 14.11 -3.17
N VAL A 124 -5.72 15.41 -3.02
CA VAL A 124 -4.36 15.97 -2.87
C VAL A 124 -3.73 15.46 -1.58
N GLY A 125 -2.45 15.08 -1.65
CA GLY A 125 -1.74 14.39 -0.57
C GLY A 125 -1.80 12.87 -0.74
N SER A 126 -1.42 12.16 0.33
CA SER A 126 -1.27 10.71 0.30
C SER A 126 -2.57 9.98 0.65
N THR A 127 -2.87 8.96 -0.14
CA THR A 127 -4.02 8.06 0.00
C THR A 127 -3.57 6.63 -0.24
N VAL A 128 -4.03 5.69 0.58
CA VAL A 128 -3.84 4.25 0.34
C VAL A 128 -4.92 3.75 -0.63
N LEU A 129 -4.43 3.06 -1.66
CA LEU A 129 -5.21 2.44 -2.73
C LEU A 129 -4.84 0.96 -2.83
N GLY A 130 -5.64 0.20 -3.59
CA GLY A 130 -5.45 -1.24 -3.74
C GLY A 130 -5.48 -1.70 -5.20
N TYR A 131 -4.84 -2.83 -5.44
CA TYR A 131 -5.04 -3.65 -6.65
C TYR A 131 -5.14 -5.13 -6.25
N VAL A 132 -5.79 -5.92 -7.10
CA VAL A 132 -5.81 -7.39 -6.96
C VAL A 132 -4.60 -7.94 -7.70
N SER A 133 -3.68 -8.57 -6.97
CA SER A 133 -2.44 -9.10 -7.52
C SER A 133 -2.68 -10.44 -8.23
N LYS A 134 -2.08 -10.62 -9.41
CA LYS A 134 -2.16 -11.88 -10.16
C LYS A 134 -1.34 -13.01 -9.56
N VAL A 135 -0.43 -12.71 -8.62
CA VAL A 135 0.41 -13.72 -7.96
C VAL A 135 -0.44 -14.74 -7.18
N ASP A 136 -1.48 -14.26 -6.48
CA ASP A 136 -2.26 -15.06 -5.54
C ASP A 136 -3.72 -14.60 -5.38
N GLY A 137 -4.18 -13.64 -6.18
CA GLY A 137 -5.54 -13.09 -6.09
C GLY A 137 -5.79 -12.23 -4.86
N SER A 138 -4.77 -11.97 -4.04
CA SER A 138 -4.92 -11.11 -2.86
C SER A 138 -4.90 -9.63 -3.25
N VAL A 139 -5.61 -8.82 -2.47
CA VAL A 139 -5.52 -7.36 -2.59
C VAL A 139 -4.22 -6.89 -1.97
N GLN A 140 -3.43 -6.10 -2.70
CA GLN A 140 -2.18 -5.52 -2.23
C GLN A 140 -2.30 -3.99 -2.14
N PRO A 141 -1.87 -3.38 -1.03
CA PRO A 141 -1.91 -1.93 -0.89
C PRO A 141 -0.72 -1.25 -1.57
N TYR A 142 -0.94 -0.02 -2.02
CA TYR A 142 0.11 0.96 -2.27
C TYR A 142 -0.38 2.32 -1.79
N ALA A 143 0.54 3.26 -1.61
CA ALA A 143 0.20 4.64 -1.30
C ALA A 143 0.49 5.54 -2.50
N LEU A 144 -0.47 6.40 -2.82
CA LEU A 144 -0.35 7.36 -3.89
C LEU A 144 -0.43 8.77 -3.32
N THR A 145 0.60 9.57 -3.56
CA THR A 145 0.61 10.99 -3.21
C THR A 145 0.40 11.82 -4.47
N LEU A 146 -0.70 12.58 -4.49
CA LEU A 146 -1.04 13.45 -5.60
C LEU A 146 -0.70 14.91 -5.28
N PRO A 147 0.02 15.62 -6.15
CA PRO A 147 0.19 17.05 -6.05
C PRO A 147 -1.12 17.78 -6.40
N GLU A 148 -1.15 19.10 -6.17
CA GLU A 148 -2.25 19.94 -6.62
C GLU A 148 -2.40 19.89 -8.16
N GLY A 149 -3.63 20.01 -8.65
CA GLY A 149 -3.93 20.14 -10.08
C GLY A 149 -3.96 18.83 -10.88
N VAL A 150 -3.80 17.66 -10.26
CA VAL A 150 -3.99 16.38 -10.96
C VAL A 150 -5.46 16.21 -11.34
N ASP A 151 -5.74 16.26 -12.63
CA ASP A 151 -7.04 15.90 -13.21
C ASP A 151 -6.85 14.78 -14.25
N PRO A 152 -7.36 13.55 -14.00
CA PRO A 152 -7.32 12.44 -14.96
C PRO A 152 -8.00 12.73 -16.30
N LYS A 153 -8.95 13.69 -16.35
CA LYS A 153 -9.67 14.08 -17.57
C LYS A 153 -8.91 15.12 -18.40
N SER A 154 -7.92 15.79 -17.80
CA SER A 154 -7.07 16.74 -18.52
C SER A 154 -6.16 16.02 -19.52
N GLY A 155 -5.59 16.76 -20.46
CA GLY A 155 -4.58 16.22 -21.39
C GLY A 155 -3.19 16.05 -20.76
N GLN A 156 -2.96 16.64 -19.58
CA GLN A 156 -1.64 16.73 -18.94
C GLN A 156 -1.10 15.35 -18.58
N ARG A 157 0.19 15.13 -18.89
CA ARG A 157 0.92 13.93 -18.46
C ARG A 157 1.84 14.24 -17.30
N TRP A 158 1.76 13.41 -16.26
CA TRP A 158 2.48 13.60 -15.00
C TRP A 158 3.72 12.70 -14.92
N PRO A 159 4.84 13.18 -14.37
CA PRO A 159 5.93 12.31 -13.97
C PRO A 159 5.49 11.43 -12.79
N LEU A 160 5.99 10.20 -12.75
CA LEU A 160 5.73 9.22 -11.68
C LEU A 160 7.03 8.88 -10.95
N TYR A 161 7.06 9.09 -9.65
CA TYR A 161 8.17 8.70 -8.79
C TYR A 161 7.76 7.47 -7.99
N VAL A 162 8.37 6.33 -8.29
CA VAL A 162 8.14 5.06 -7.63
C VAL A 162 9.18 4.89 -6.53
N LYS A 163 8.72 4.78 -5.29
CA LYS A 163 9.55 4.67 -4.10
C LYS A 163 9.42 3.30 -3.46
N LEU A 164 10.57 2.66 -3.31
CA LEU A 164 10.74 1.37 -2.66
C LEU A 164 11.27 1.59 -1.22
N HIS A 165 10.59 1.02 -0.23
CA HIS A 165 10.99 1.15 1.16
C HIS A 165 12.22 0.28 1.49
N GLY A 166 12.99 0.72 2.50
CA GLY A 166 14.06 -0.10 3.08
C GLY A 166 13.51 -1.24 3.94
N ARG A 167 14.40 -2.09 4.47
CA ARG A 167 13.97 -3.17 5.38
C ARG A 167 13.26 -2.56 6.59
N ALA A 168 12.05 -3.01 6.85
CA ALA A 168 11.22 -2.57 7.97
C ALA A 168 10.65 -3.79 8.69
N GLY A 169 11.38 -4.29 9.70
CA GLY A 169 11.10 -5.58 10.35
C GLY A 169 9.73 -5.70 11.03
N THR A 170 9.09 -4.58 11.37
CA THR A 170 7.77 -4.55 12.00
C THR A 170 6.66 -4.04 11.07
N MET A 171 6.94 -3.77 9.80
CA MET A 171 5.95 -3.20 8.90
C MET A 171 5.04 -4.28 8.34
N ASN A 172 3.75 -4.18 8.67
CA ASN A 172 2.65 -4.89 8.02
C ASN A 172 1.67 -3.88 7.39
N GLU A 173 0.57 -4.35 6.81
CA GLU A 173 -0.40 -3.50 6.12
C GLU A 173 -1.03 -2.44 7.03
N VAL A 174 -1.33 -2.75 8.29
CA VAL A 174 -1.86 -1.78 9.26
C VAL A 174 -0.86 -0.65 9.52
N ASN A 175 0.41 -0.99 9.69
CA ASN A 175 1.46 0.01 9.85
C ASN A 175 1.65 0.85 8.58
N PHE A 176 1.58 0.21 7.40
CA PHE A 176 1.64 0.90 6.10
C PHE A 176 0.48 1.90 5.94
N ILE A 177 -0.75 1.47 6.23
CA ILE A 177 -1.95 2.33 6.21
C ILE A 177 -1.75 3.54 7.12
N THR A 178 -1.30 3.33 8.36
CA THR A 178 -1.07 4.41 9.33
C THR A 178 -0.08 5.47 8.82
N ARG A 179 0.94 5.05 8.06
CA ARG A 179 1.98 5.95 7.54
C ARG A 179 1.48 6.83 6.41
N TYR A 180 0.55 6.35 5.59
CA TYR A 180 0.23 6.97 4.31
C TYR A 180 -1.22 7.41 4.12
N GLU A 181 -2.18 6.80 4.81
CA GLU A 181 -3.58 7.15 4.62
C GLU A 181 -3.89 8.54 5.16
N ALA A 182 -4.59 9.33 4.34
CA ALA A 182 -5.04 10.68 4.63
C ALA A 182 -3.92 11.64 5.10
N LYS A 183 -2.70 11.52 4.56
CA LYS A 183 -1.63 12.49 4.84
C LYS A 183 -1.67 13.67 3.88
N ASP A 184 -1.19 14.81 4.35
CA ASP A 184 -1.06 16.02 3.55
C ASP A 184 0.04 15.88 2.49
N LEU A 185 -0.03 16.72 1.47
CA LEU A 185 1.00 16.82 0.44
C LEU A 185 2.32 17.31 1.07
N PRO A 186 3.44 16.59 0.90
CA PRO A 186 4.75 17.11 1.29
C PRO A 186 5.06 18.45 0.62
N LYS A 187 5.65 19.38 1.37
CA LYS A 187 5.98 20.71 0.84
C LYS A 187 6.87 20.61 -0.39
N GLY A 188 6.49 21.31 -1.46
CA GLY A 188 7.25 21.37 -2.71
C GLY A 188 7.12 20.15 -3.62
N GLN A 189 6.30 19.15 -3.27
CA GLN A 189 6.05 18.02 -4.15
C GLN A 189 5.12 18.44 -5.31
N SER A 190 5.60 18.28 -6.54
CA SER A 190 4.90 18.63 -7.78
C SER A 190 4.78 17.46 -8.77
N TRP A 191 4.94 16.23 -8.27
CA TRP A 191 4.88 14.98 -9.05
C TRP A 191 3.99 13.96 -8.35
N ILE A 192 3.49 12.98 -9.11
CA ILE A 192 2.78 11.84 -8.55
C ILE A 192 3.82 10.89 -7.94
N GLN A 193 3.67 10.54 -6.67
CA GLN A 193 4.53 9.57 -6.00
C GLN A 193 3.76 8.29 -5.66
N LEU A 194 4.34 7.15 -6.00
CA LEU A 194 3.87 5.81 -5.67
C LEU A 194 4.82 5.18 -4.64
N ASP A 195 4.36 4.98 -3.41
CA ASP A 195 5.07 4.20 -2.39
C ASP A 195 4.53 2.76 -2.40
N VAL A 196 5.38 1.80 -2.75
CA VAL A 196 4.99 0.39 -2.95
C VAL A 196 5.13 -0.40 -1.65
N PHE A 197 4.08 -1.12 -1.22
CA PHE A 197 4.17 -2.02 -0.05
C PHE A 197 5.03 -3.26 -0.31
N GLY A 198 4.97 -3.82 -1.53
CA GLY A 198 5.91 -4.82 -2.02
C GLY A 198 5.97 -6.12 -1.20
N ARG A 199 4.90 -6.47 -0.48
CA ARG A 199 4.84 -7.62 0.44
C ARG A 199 5.96 -7.62 1.49
N THR A 200 6.24 -6.46 2.07
CA THR A 200 7.18 -6.27 3.18
C THR A 200 8.66 -6.52 2.77
N ASN A 201 9.39 -7.38 3.49
CA ASN A 201 10.84 -7.50 3.42
C ASN A 201 11.31 -8.64 2.49
N ASN A 202 10.98 -8.57 1.20
CA ASN A 202 11.41 -9.55 0.19
C ASN A 202 12.48 -9.01 -0.80
N ALA A 203 12.99 -7.80 -0.55
CA ALA A 203 13.94 -7.09 -1.42
C ALA A 203 13.45 -6.91 -2.87
N TYR A 204 12.14 -6.83 -3.06
CA TYR A 204 11.50 -6.65 -4.37
C TYR A 204 11.88 -7.74 -5.37
N ARG A 205 12.06 -8.97 -4.88
CA ARG A 205 12.26 -10.16 -5.71
C ARG A 205 10.98 -10.98 -5.81
N TYR A 206 10.84 -11.74 -6.90
CA TYR A 206 9.69 -12.62 -7.14
C TYR A 206 8.37 -11.85 -7.05
N ALA A 207 7.49 -12.18 -6.10
CA ALA A 207 6.23 -11.49 -5.90
C ALA A 207 6.39 -10.00 -5.60
N GLY A 208 7.50 -9.58 -4.96
CA GLY A 208 7.77 -8.15 -4.72
C GLY A 208 8.07 -7.36 -5.99
N GLU A 209 8.67 -7.99 -6.99
CA GLU A 209 8.90 -7.40 -8.32
C GLU A 209 7.56 -7.23 -9.05
N THR A 210 6.74 -8.29 -9.08
CA THR A 210 5.39 -8.24 -9.66
C THR A 210 4.56 -7.14 -9.02
N ASP A 211 4.59 -7.00 -7.70
CA ASP A 211 3.86 -5.96 -6.97
C ASP A 211 4.26 -4.54 -7.40
N VAL A 212 5.55 -4.29 -7.69
CA VAL A 212 5.99 -2.97 -8.21
C VAL A 212 5.36 -2.68 -9.56
N PHE A 213 5.42 -3.64 -10.49
CA PHE A 213 4.87 -3.46 -11.82
C PHE A 213 3.34 -3.40 -11.85
N GLU A 214 2.66 -4.18 -11.01
CA GLU A 214 1.20 -4.16 -10.89
C GLU A 214 0.72 -2.84 -10.26
N ALA A 215 1.42 -2.30 -9.26
CA ALA A 215 1.12 -0.99 -8.70
C ALA A 215 1.32 0.15 -9.73
N ILE A 216 2.42 0.11 -10.50
CA ILE A 216 2.65 1.08 -11.60
C ILE A 216 1.54 0.96 -12.66
N ALA A 217 1.18 -0.27 -13.04
CA ALA A 217 0.11 -0.49 -14.02
C ALA A 217 -1.24 0.04 -13.51
N ASP A 218 -1.56 -0.17 -12.23
CA ASP A 218 -2.78 0.36 -11.62
C ASP A 218 -2.81 1.89 -11.65
N VAL A 219 -1.70 2.55 -11.28
CA VAL A 219 -1.57 4.02 -11.35
C VAL A 219 -1.70 4.54 -12.78
N ARG A 220 -1.11 3.86 -13.77
CA ARG A 220 -1.22 4.23 -15.20
C ARG A 220 -2.65 4.08 -15.75
N ARG A 221 -3.49 3.21 -15.16
CA ARG A 221 -4.91 3.13 -15.50
C ARG A 221 -5.72 4.30 -14.94
N ARG A 222 -5.31 4.83 -13.78
CA ARG A 222 -6.01 5.91 -13.07
C ARG A 222 -5.60 7.31 -13.54
N TYR A 223 -4.32 7.49 -13.88
CA TYR A 223 -3.74 8.78 -14.21
C TYR A 223 -2.93 8.74 -15.50
N ARG A 224 -2.91 9.86 -16.21
CA ARG A 224 -2.08 10.04 -17.42
C ARG A 224 -0.62 10.21 -17.02
N ILE A 225 0.09 9.10 -16.89
CA ILE A 225 1.52 9.11 -16.63
C ILE A 225 2.30 9.36 -17.93
N ASP A 226 3.41 10.09 -17.81
CA ASP A 226 4.43 10.16 -18.86
C ASP A 226 5.38 8.98 -18.71
N ASP A 227 5.28 8.01 -19.62
CA ASP A 227 6.07 6.79 -19.58
C ASP A 227 7.59 7.04 -19.72
N ARG A 228 7.99 8.23 -20.22
CA ARG A 228 9.40 8.65 -20.29
C ARG A 228 9.90 9.31 -19.01
N ARG A 229 9.02 9.53 -18.02
CA ARG A 229 9.32 10.18 -16.74
C ARG A 229 8.82 9.34 -15.56
N ILE A 230 9.08 8.03 -15.62
CA ILE A 230 8.94 7.13 -14.48
C ILE A 230 10.32 6.97 -13.83
N THR A 231 10.46 7.42 -12.59
CA THR A 231 11.72 7.32 -11.81
C THR A 231 11.52 6.34 -10.68
N LEU A 232 12.31 5.26 -10.64
CA LEU A 232 12.31 4.27 -9.56
C LEU A 232 13.48 4.54 -8.62
N TRP A 233 13.23 4.55 -7.31
CA TRP A 233 14.27 4.74 -6.30
C TRP A 233 13.91 4.13 -4.95
N GLY A 234 14.89 3.99 -4.06
CA GLY A 234 14.68 3.52 -2.70
C GLY A 234 15.95 3.54 -1.87
N PHE A 235 15.82 3.28 -0.56
CA PHE A 235 16.94 3.23 0.38
C PHE A 235 17.22 1.80 0.86
N SER A 236 18.49 1.42 1.01
CA SER A 236 18.92 0.10 1.52
C SER A 236 18.30 -1.05 0.72
N MET A 237 17.42 -1.86 1.32
CA MET A 237 16.65 -2.89 0.62
C MET A 237 15.91 -2.35 -0.60
N GLY A 238 15.30 -1.17 -0.50
CA GLY A 238 14.62 -0.53 -1.62
C GLY A 238 15.58 0.01 -2.67
N GLY A 239 16.80 0.39 -2.29
CA GLY A 239 17.85 0.79 -3.23
C GLY A 239 18.38 -0.41 -4.01
N ALA A 240 18.58 -1.55 -3.34
CA ALA A 240 18.91 -2.81 -3.99
C ALA A 240 17.79 -3.29 -4.93
N GLY A 241 16.53 -3.13 -4.53
CA GLY A 241 15.37 -3.40 -5.38
C GLY A 241 15.33 -2.49 -6.61
N ALA A 242 15.59 -1.19 -6.44
CA ALA A 242 15.61 -0.24 -7.55
C ALA A 242 16.77 -0.47 -8.54
N TRP A 243 17.89 -1.04 -8.08
CA TRP A 243 18.99 -1.45 -8.95
C TRP A 243 18.71 -2.77 -9.69
N HIS A 244 17.88 -3.64 -9.10
CA HIS A 244 17.50 -4.93 -9.66
C HIS A 244 16.49 -4.80 -10.81
N LEU A 245 15.55 -3.86 -10.71
CA LEU A 245 14.45 -3.62 -11.66
C LEU A 245 14.87 -2.67 -12.80
#